data_AF-A0A6A4YVM4-F1
#
_entry.id   AF-A0A6A4YVM4-F1
#
_cell.length_a   1.000
_cell.length_b   1.000
_cell.length_c   1.000
_cell.angle_alpha   90.00
_cell.angle_beta   90.00
_cell.angle_gamma   90.00
#
_symmetry.space_group_name_H-M   'P 1'
#
loop_
_entity.id
_entity.type
_entity.pdbx_description
1 polymer ?
#
loop_
_entity_poly.entity_id
_entity_poly.type
_entity_poly.pdbx_seq_one_letter_code
_entity_poly.pdbx_strand_id
1 'polypeptide(L)'
;MENDDPQAPPPRRPRGRPVLTGLHKARPNKFKYQNIAYKKKMEVIECVDALGVAETLDRHFGHLRGPSRETTRKKIYKWLKQRNIIQEKAADRRTANLKCSRTNGVGTSLPHDAEEQLAKWVASMRKDGVPVTPLMLQLMALETTIDLGLPDDAYHAG
;
A
#
# COMPACT_ATOMS: atom_id res chain seq x y z
N MET A 1 -10.73 -65.89 -6.05
CA MET A 1 -11.82 -65.13 -5.43
C MET A 1 -11.19 -64.40 -4.27
N GLU A 2 -10.51 -63.29 -4.58
CA GLU A 2 -11.05 -61.91 -4.49
C GLU A 2 -11.22 -61.49 -3.05
N ASN A 3 -10.48 -60.45 -2.65
CA ASN A 3 -11.06 -59.24 -2.07
C ASN A 3 -10.04 -58.12 -2.31
N ASP A 4 -10.18 -57.45 -3.45
CA ASP A 4 -9.52 -56.17 -3.75
C ASP A 4 -10.39 -55.10 -3.08
N ASP A 5 -9.91 -54.53 -1.98
CA ASP A 5 -10.63 -53.53 -1.19
C ASP A 5 -10.63 -52.19 -1.96
N PRO A 6 -11.80 -51.61 -2.32
CA PRO A 6 -11.82 -50.39 -3.12
C PRO A 6 -11.39 -49.18 -2.28
N GLN A 7 -10.18 -48.69 -2.56
CA GLN A 7 -9.62 -47.45 -2.00
C GLN A 7 -10.62 -46.28 -2.11
N ALA A 8 -11.04 -45.74 -0.96
CA ALA A 8 -11.98 -44.62 -0.90
C ALA A 8 -11.41 -43.34 -1.53
N PRO A 9 -12.22 -42.54 -2.26
CA PRO A 9 -11.76 -41.31 -2.90
C PRO A 9 -11.40 -40.23 -1.86
N PRO A 10 -10.43 -39.35 -2.18
CA PRO A 10 -9.96 -38.32 -1.25
C PRO A 10 -11.07 -37.30 -0.92
N PRO A 11 -11.09 -36.78 0.32
CA PRO A 11 -12.10 -35.82 0.76
C PRO A 11 -12.03 -34.54 -0.08
N ARG A 12 -13.20 -34.10 -0.56
CA ARG A 12 -13.33 -32.84 -1.32
C ARG A 12 -13.04 -31.67 -0.40
N ARG A 13 -12.18 -30.75 -0.84
CA ARG A 13 -11.94 -29.47 -0.14
C ARG A 13 -13.28 -28.74 0.02
N PRO A 14 -13.59 -28.17 1.20
CA PRO A 14 -14.81 -27.38 1.37
C PRO A 14 -14.80 -26.23 0.38
N ARG A 15 -15.76 -26.21 -0.55
CA ARG A 15 -15.99 -25.04 -1.39
C ARG A 15 -16.52 -23.94 -0.48
N GLY A 16 -15.82 -22.80 -0.46
CA GLY A 16 -16.30 -21.62 0.25
C GLY A 16 -17.70 -21.21 -0.21
N ARG A 17 -18.35 -20.33 0.57
CA ARG A 17 -19.67 -19.80 0.25
C ARG A 17 -19.70 -19.25 -1.20
N PRO A 18 -20.66 -19.67 -2.04
CA PRO A 18 -20.82 -19.12 -3.37
C PRO A 18 -21.02 -17.60 -3.29
N VAL A 19 -20.31 -16.85 -4.13
CA VAL A 19 -20.54 -15.41 -4.28
C VAL A 19 -21.93 -15.24 -4.93
N LEU A 20 -22.86 -14.58 -4.23
CA LEU A 20 -24.15 -14.15 -4.78
C LEU A 20 -23.91 -13.05 -5.83
N THR A 21 -23.56 -13.46 -7.05
CA THR A 21 -23.49 -12.55 -8.20
C THR A 21 -24.91 -12.14 -8.60
N GLY A 22 -25.26 -10.87 -8.39
CA GLY A 22 -26.53 -10.30 -8.88
C GLY A 22 -27.26 -9.34 -7.92
N LEU A 23 -27.00 -9.41 -6.61
CA LEU A 23 -27.77 -8.61 -5.64
C LEU A 23 -27.18 -7.24 -5.30
N HIS A 24 -25.89 -7.03 -5.55
CA HIS A 24 -25.21 -5.77 -5.26
C HIS A 24 -24.59 -5.20 -6.53
N LYS A 25 -25.24 -4.17 -7.11
CA LYS A 25 -24.55 -3.27 -8.05
C LYS A 25 -23.37 -2.65 -7.30
N ALA A 26 -22.18 -2.75 -7.87
CA ALA A 26 -21.00 -2.08 -7.31
C ALA A 26 -21.37 -0.60 -7.09
N ARG A 27 -21.22 -0.12 -5.86
CA ARG A 27 -21.50 1.29 -5.55
C ARG A 27 -20.61 2.15 -6.47
N PRO A 28 -21.16 3.19 -7.12
CA PRO A 28 -20.36 4.04 -7.97
C PRO A 28 -19.20 4.62 -7.16
N ASN A 29 -18.00 4.59 -7.76
CA ASN A 29 -16.80 5.09 -7.12
C ASN A 29 -16.95 6.59 -6.85
N LYS A 30 -17.01 6.97 -5.56
CA LYS A 30 -17.15 8.37 -5.12
C LYS A 30 -15.80 9.10 -5.03
N PHE A 31 -14.67 8.41 -5.22
CA PHE A 31 -13.35 9.00 -5.12
C PHE A 31 -13.07 9.91 -6.33
N LYS A 32 -13.15 11.22 -6.10
CA LYS A 32 -12.88 12.25 -7.12
C LYS A 32 -11.39 12.38 -7.46
N TYR A 33 -10.51 11.94 -6.57
CA TYR A 33 -9.06 12.11 -6.73
C TYR A 33 -8.42 10.90 -7.41
N GLN A 34 -8.13 11.06 -8.70
CA GLN A 34 -7.28 10.11 -9.41
C GLN A 34 -5.81 10.42 -9.12
N ASN A 35 -5.11 9.46 -8.52
CA ASN A 35 -3.68 9.53 -8.23
C ASN A 35 -2.91 8.75 -9.31
N ILE A 36 -1.78 9.31 -9.76
CA ILE A 36 -0.97 8.75 -10.84
C ILE A 36 0.29 8.10 -10.29
N ALA A 37 0.78 7.07 -10.98
CA ALA A 37 1.99 6.33 -10.60
C ALA A 37 3.25 7.21 -10.69
N TYR A 38 4.29 6.88 -9.92
CA TYR A 38 5.58 7.60 -9.96
C TYR A 38 6.21 7.60 -11.35
N LYS A 39 6.16 6.46 -12.06
CA LYS A 39 6.60 6.40 -13.46
C LYS A 39 5.91 7.45 -14.33
N LYS A 40 4.59 7.57 -14.21
CA LYS A 40 3.83 8.53 -15.00
C LYS A 40 4.12 9.99 -14.59
N LYS A 41 4.34 10.23 -13.29
CA LYS A 41 4.77 11.56 -12.81
C LYS A 41 6.11 11.95 -13.42
N MET A 42 7.05 11.00 -13.55
CA MET A 42 8.36 11.25 -14.16
C MET A 42 8.24 11.59 -15.65
N GLU A 43 7.47 10.82 -16.43
CA GLU A 43 7.19 11.13 -17.85
C GLU A 43 6.60 12.54 -18.03
N VAL A 44 5.70 12.95 -17.13
CA VAL A 44 5.10 14.28 -17.13
C VAL A 44 6.14 15.35 -16.83
N ILE A 45 7.02 15.13 -15.85
CA ILE A 45 8.12 16.06 -15.52
C ILE A 45 9.06 16.22 -16.71
N GLU A 46 9.45 15.13 -17.37
CA GLU A 46 10.30 15.16 -18.57
C GLU A 46 9.64 15.95 -19.72
N CYS A 47 8.32 15.79 -19.90
CA CYS A 47 7.59 16.60 -20.89
C CYS A 47 7.54 18.10 -20.51
N VAL A 48 7.44 18.43 -19.21
CA VAL A 48 7.51 19.83 -18.77
C VAL A 48 8.88 20.42 -19.05
N ASP A 49 9.95 19.68 -18.76
CA ASP A 49 11.33 20.12 -19.01
C ASP A 49 11.55 20.39 -20.52
N ALA A 50 10.89 19.62 -21.40
CA ALA A 50 11.03 19.76 -22.86
C ALA A 50 10.13 20.83 -23.51
N LEU A 51 8.88 20.99 -23.04
CA LEU A 51 7.83 21.77 -23.75
C LEU A 51 7.12 22.79 -22.86
N GLY A 52 7.37 22.77 -21.56
CA GLY A 52 6.67 23.57 -20.58
C GLY A 52 5.32 22.98 -20.13
N VAL A 53 4.72 23.64 -19.14
CA VAL A 53 3.53 23.14 -18.41
C VAL A 53 2.27 23.16 -19.27
N ALA A 54 2.09 24.17 -20.13
CA ALA A 54 0.90 24.31 -20.96
C ALA A 54 0.76 23.15 -21.96
N GLU A 55 1.81 22.92 -22.76
CA GLU A 55 1.88 21.82 -23.73
C GLU A 55 1.77 20.44 -23.06
N THR A 56 2.40 20.28 -21.88
CA THR A 56 2.29 19.04 -21.10
C THR A 56 0.84 18.77 -20.67
N LEU A 57 0.10 19.82 -20.26
CA LEU A 57 -1.30 19.68 -19.90
C LEU A 57 -2.16 19.26 -21.10
N ASP A 58 -1.90 19.77 -22.30
CA ASP A 58 -2.62 19.35 -23.50
C ASP A 58 -2.27 17.92 -23.91
N ARG A 59 -0.99 17.54 -23.88
CA ARG A 59 -0.53 16.20 -24.25
C ARG A 59 -1.02 15.10 -23.31
N HIS A 60 -0.87 15.30 -21.99
CA HIS A 60 -1.17 14.25 -21.00
C HIS A 60 -2.56 14.37 -20.38
N PHE A 61 -3.12 15.57 -20.34
CA PHE A 61 -4.36 15.88 -19.63
C PHE A 61 -5.36 16.64 -20.51
N GLY A 62 -5.27 16.50 -21.82
CA GLY A 62 -6.11 17.18 -22.81
C GLY A 62 -7.60 16.87 -22.71
N HIS A 63 -8.04 15.89 -21.92
CA HIS A 63 -9.44 15.62 -21.61
C HIS A 63 -9.97 16.46 -20.43
N LEU A 64 -9.10 17.07 -19.62
CA LEU A 64 -9.49 17.89 -18.47
C LEU A 64 -9.85 19.30 -18.92
N ARG A 65 -10.93 19.85 -18.35
CA ARG A 65 -11.41 21.21 -18.59
C ARG A 65 -11.69 21.93 -17.28
N GLY A 66 -11.64 23.26 -17.32
CA GLY A 66 -12.00 24.12 -16.19
C GLY A 66 -11.24 23.80 -14.88
N PRO A 67 -11.94 23.68 -13.73
CA PRO A 67 -11.31 23.46 -12.42
C PRO A 67 -10.44 22.22 -12.30
N SER A 68 -10.78 21.14 -13.02
CA SER A 68 -10.01 19.89 -13.02
C SER A 68 -8.65 20.06 -13.70
N ARG A 69 -8.59 20.88 -14.75
CA ARG A 69 -7.33 21.22 -15.42
C ARG A 69 -6.43 22.07 -14.52
N GLU A 70 -7.02 23.06 -13.84
CA GLU A 70 -6.29 23.88 -12.85
C GLU A 70 -5.75 23.05 -11.69
N THR A 71 -6.55 22.14 -11.15
CA THR A 71 -6.12 21.23 -10.09
C THR A 71 -4.93 20.37 -10.54
N THR A 72 -4.91 19.95 -11.80
CA THR A 72 -3.81 19.17 -12.37
C THR A 72 -2.57 20.02 -12.60
N ARG A 73 -2.72 21.26 -13.07
CA ARG A 73 -1.61 22.22 -13.15
C ARG A 73 -0.93 22.40 -11.78
N LYS A 74 -1.71 22.59 -10.72
CA LYS A 74 -1.19 22.68 -9.34
C LYS A 74 -0.46 21.40 -8.91
N LYS A 75 -0.97 20.22 -9.30
CA LYS A 75 -0.28 18.94 -9.04
C LYS A 75 1.07 18.86 -9.77
N ILE A 76 1.15 19.31 -11.02
CA ILE A 76 2.41 19.33 -11.78
C ILE A 76 3.46 20.18 -11.06
N TYR A 77 3.10 21.40 -10.62
CA TYR A 77 4.03 22.22 -9.83
C TYR A 77 4.48 21.54 -8.54
N LYS A 78 3.56 20.85 -7.85
CA LYS A 78 3.92 20.04 -6.68
C LYS A 78 4.90 18.91 -7.04
N TRP A 79 4.69 18.23 -8.16
CA TRP A 79 5.60 17.17 -8.61
C TRP A 79 6.98 17.70 -9.01
N LEU A 80 7.05 18.87 -9.65
CA LEU A 80 8.32 19.53 -9.94
C LEU A 80 9.11 19.83 -8.66
N LYS A 81 8.44 20.33 -7.60
CA LYS A 81 9.07 20.50 -6.27
C LYS A 81 9.56 19.18 -5.66
N GLN A 82 8.92 18.05 -5.99
CA GLN A 82 9.25 16.72 -5.46
C GLN A 82 10.05 15.87 -6.46
N ARG A 83 10.70 16.49 -7.45
CA ARG A 83 11.38 15.81 -8.56
C ARG A 83 12.34 14.71 -8.10
N ASN A 84 13.22 15.01 -7.15
CA ASN A 84 14.21 14.05 -6.65
C ASN A 84 13.56 12.76 -6.11
N ILE A 85 12.50 12.91 -5.30
CA ILE A 85 11.76 11.77 -4.72
C ILE A 85 11.05 10.99 -5.82
N ILE A 86 10.41 11.68 -6.77
CA ILE A 86 9.69 11.03 -7.87
C ILE A 86 10.65 10.27 -8.77
N GLN A 87 11.82 10.83 -9.07
CA GLN A 87 12.87 10.21 -9.87
C GLN A 87 13.40 8.94 -9.20
N GLU A 88 13.75 9.00 -7.92
CA GLU A 88 14.18 7.83 -7.15
C GLU A 88 13.13 6.71 -7.20
N LYS A 89 11.87 7.05 -6.89
CA LYS A 89 10.77 6.07 -6.88
C LYS A 89 10.39 5.57 -8.29
N ALA A 90 10.63 6.35 -9.33
CA ALA A 90 10.37 5.94 -10.70
C ALA A 90 11.48 5.00 -11.23
N ALA A 91 12.72 5.15 -10.77
CA ALA A 91 13.85 4.33 -11.17
C ALA A 91 13.77 2.90 -10.60
N ASP A 92 13.22 2.73 -9.39
CA ASP A 92 13.05 1.42 -8.77
C ASP A 92 11.77 0.72 -9.27
N ARG A 93 11.95 -0.50 -9.83
CA ARG A 93 10.86 -1.35 -10.32
C ARG A 93 9.77 -1.62 -9.28
N ARG A 94 10.13 -1.74 -8.00
CA ARG A 94 9.17 -2.03 -6.90
C ARG A 94 8.29 -0.83 -6.60
N THR A 95 8.80 0.40 -6.77
CA THR A 95 8.12 1.63 -6.39
C THR A 95 7.55 2.42 -7.57
N ALA A 96 7.99 2.16 -8.80
CA ALA A 96 7.59 2.90 -10.01
C ALA A 96 6.07 2.92 -10.26
N ASN A 97 5.38 1.81 -9.97
CA ASN A 97 3.93 1.69 -10.16
C ASN A 97 3.11 2.17 -8.95
N LEU A 98 3.76 2.52 -7.84
CA LEU A 98 3.08 3.07 -6.67
C LEU A 98 2.59 4.48 -6.97
N LYS A 99 1.43 4.83 -6.41
CA LYS A 99 0.80 6.15 -6.59
C LYS A 99 1.13 7.11 -5.45
N CYS A 100 1.45 6.56 -4.28
CA CYS A 100 1.78 7.26 -3.07
C CYS A 100 2.80 6.42 -2.29
N SER A 101 3.73 7.09 -1.61
CA SER A 101 4.58 6.51 -0.58
C SER A 101 4.27 7.23 0.73
N ARG A 102 4.09 6.48 1.80
CA ARG A 102 4.14 7.04 3.16
C ARG A 102 5.60 7.03 3.60
N THR A 103 6.03 8.02 4.36
CA THR A 103 7.32 7.93 5.07
C THR A 103 7.21 6.83 6.12
N ASN A 104 8.29 6.06 6.28
CA ASN A 104 8.37 5.07 7.34
C ASN A 104 8.15 5.77 8.70
N GLY A 105 7.40 5.16 9.60
CA GLY A 105 7.05 5.75 10.90
C GLY A 105 5.83 6.69 10.92
N VAL A 106 5.10 6.86 9.81
CA VAL A 106 3.85 7.65 9.83
C VAL A 106 2.66 6.77 10.16
N GLY A 107 2.07 7.00 11.33
CA GLY A 107 0.98 6.20 11.91
C GLY A 107 1.48 5.10 12.84
N THR A 108 2.72 5.21 13.32
CA THR A 108 3.33 4.27 14.25
C THR A 108 3.34 4.90 15.64
N SER A 109 2.91 4.13 16.61
CA SER A 109 2.96 4.51 18.02
C SER A 109 4.34 4.31 18.64
N LEU A 110 5.17 3.46 18.01
CA LEU A 110 6.52 3.16 18.45
C LEU A 110 7.57 3.84 17.54
N PRO A 111 8.77 4.14 18.09
CA PRO A 111 9.90 4.59 17.30
C PRO A 111 10.38 3.49 16.34
N HIS A 112 11.05 3.90 15.26
CA HIS A 112 11.42 3.01 14.15
C HIS A 112 12.29 1.81 14.58
N ASP A 113 13.26 2.03 15.48
CA ASP A 113 14.15 0.97 15.97
C ASP A 113 13.37 -0.14 16.68
N ALA A 114 12.42 0.25 17.54
CA ALA A 114 11.55 -0.65 18.28
C ALA A 114 10.65 -1.48 17.35
N GLU A 115 10.09 -0.87 16.31
CA GLU A 115 9.33 -1.60 15.30
C GLU A 115 10.19 -2.62 14.54
N GLU A 116 11.44 -2.26 14.23
CA GLU A 116 12.36 -3.18 13.57
C GLU A 116 12.68 -4.37 14.46
N GLN A 117 12.89 -4.15 15.76
CA GLN A 117 13.08 -5.22 16.74
C GLN A 117 11.86 -6.14 16.83
N LEU A 118 10.64 -5.58 16.91
CA LEU A 118 9.40 -6.35 16.87
C LEU A 118 9.25 -7.14 15.57
N ALA A 119 9.60 -6.55 14.42
CA ALA A 119 9.56 -7.23 13.14
C ALA A 119 10.55 -8.41 13.07
N LYS A 120 11.77 -8.24 13.60
CA LYS A 120 12.76 -9.32 13.73
C LYS A 120 12.25 -10.44 14.64
N TRP A 121 11.63 -10.09 15.77
CA TRP A 121 11.02 -11.05 16.69
C TRP A 121 9.90 -11.85 15.99
N VAL A 122 8.98 -11.18 15.29
CA VAL A 122 7.92 -11.85 14.51
C VAL A 122 8.51 -12.78 13.45
N ALA A 123 9.55 -12.35 12.75
CA ALA A 123 10.21 -13.15 11.73
C ALA A 123 10.88 -14.40 12.34
N SER A 124 11.51 -14.29 13.51
CA SER A 124 12.07 -15.43 14.24
C SER A 124 10.98 -16.43 14.63
N MET A 125 9.91 -15.98 15.27
CA MET A 125 8.79 -16.84 15.68
C MET A 125 8.18 -17.60 14.49
N ARG A 126 7.98 -16.92 13.36
CA ARG A 126 7.49 -17.57 12.14
C ARG A 126 8.48 -18.56 11.54
N LYS A 127 9.78 -18.31 11.66
CA LYS A 127 10.84 -19.24 11.24
C LYS A 127 10.82 -20.51 12.09
N ASP A 128 10.51 -20.39 13.38
CA ASP A 128 10.39 -21.51 14.32
C ASP A 128 9.02 -22.22 14.23
N GLY A 129 8.18 -21.85 13.26
CA GLY A 129 6.85 -22.44 13.05
C GLY A 129 5.77 -21.97 14.03
N VAL A 130 6.08 -20.98 14.88
CA VAL A 130 5.15 -20.43 15.87
C VAL A 130 4.27 -19.36 15.22
N PRO A 131 2.93 -19.52 15.19
CA PRO A 131 2.04 -18.48 14.68
C PRO A 131 1.99 -17.31 15.67
N VAL A 132 2.46 -16.13 15.24
CA VAL A 132 2.28 -14.89 16.01
C VAL A 132 0.86 -14.37 15.81
N THR A 133 0.07 -14.39 16.89
CA THR A 133 -1.29 -13.85 16.89
C THR A 133 -1.29 -12.32 17.06
N PRO A 134 -2.37 -11.62 16.65
CA PRO A 134 -2.48 -10.18 16.86
C PRO A 134 -2.34 -9.76 18.34
N LEU A 135 -2.89 -10.56 19.26
CA LEU A 135 -2.79 -10.31 20.70
C LEU A 135 -1.35 -10.38 21.20
N MET A 136 -0.57 -11.37 20.74
CA MET A 136 0.84 -11.48 21.12
C MET A 136 1.64 -10.28 20.64
N LEU A 137 1.39 -9.84 19.39
CA LEU A 137 2.06 -8.65 18.85
C LEU A 137 1.69 -7.39 19.64
N GLN A 138 0.44 -7.26 20.08
CA GLN A 138 -0.02 -6.17 20.92
C GLN A 138 0.68 -6.17 22.29
N LEU A 139 0.76 -7.33 22.95
CA LEU A 139 1.44 -7.45 24.25
C LEU A 139 2.92 -7.09 24.14
N MET A 140 3.62 -7.59 23.13
CA MET A 140 5.03 -7.24 22.91
C MET A 140 5.22 -5.75 22.60
N ALA A 141 4.32 -5.15 21.84
CA ALA A 141 4.37 -3.72 21.55
C ALA A 141 4.15 -2.85 22.80
N LEU A 142 3.24 -3.26 23.69
CA LEU A 142 3.03 -2.61 24.99
C LEU A 142 4.24 -2.75 25.90
N GLU A 143 4.82 -3.95 26.00
CA GLU A 143 6.06 -4.18 26.76
C GLU A 143 7.20 -3.29 26.24
N THR A 144 7.37 -3.23 24.92
CA THR A 144 8.38 -2.36 24.29
C THR A 144 8.12 -0.87 24.57
N THR A 145 6.86 -0.46 24.69
CA THR A 145 6.49 0.92 25.04
C THR A 145 6.93 1.26 26.47
N ILE A 146 6.70 0.32 27.40
CA ILE A 146 7.12 0.43 28.81
C ILE A 146 8.65 0.52 28.91
N ASP A 147 9.38 -0.35 28.20
CA ASP A 147 10.84 -0.38 28.21
C ASP A 147 11.46 0.93 27.70
N LEU A 148 10.80 1.58 26.75
CA LEU A 148 11.23 2.87 26.19
C LEU A 148 10.79 4.08 27.02
N GLY A 149 10.03 3.86 28.11
CA GLY A 149 9.47 4.93 28.95
C GLY A 149 8.48 5.82 28.21
N LEU A 150 7.83 5.30 27.16
CA LEU A 150 6.80 6.01 26.43
C LEU A 150 5.47 5.94 27.20
N PRO A 151 4.64 6.99 27.12
CA PRO A 151 3.38 7.00 27.87
C PRO A 151 2.43 5.95 27.29
N ASP A 152 1.63 5.32 28.17
CA ASP A 152 0.77 4.16 27.85
C ASP A 152 -0.27 4.48 26.76
N ASP A 153 -0.66 5.75 26.61
CA ASP A 153 -1.55 6.26 25.58
C ASP A 153 -0.87 6.45 24.21
N ALA A 154 0.45 6.27 24.10
CA ALA A 154 1.15 6.36 22.83
C ALA A 154 0.71 5.24 21.88
N TYR A 155 0.38 4.05 22.40
CA TYR A 155 0.05 2.87 21.60
C TYR A 155 -1.45 2.70 21.33
N HIS A 156 -1.84 2.88 20.07
CA HIS A 156 -3.20 2.63 19.59
C HIS A 156 -3.19 1.50 18.56
N ALA A 157 -3.51 0.27 18.99
CA ALA A 157 -3.86 -0.81 18.07
C ALA A 157 -5.27 -0.55 17.50
N GLY A 158 -5.37 -0.29 16.20
CA GLY A 158 -6.62 -0.08 15.47
C GLY A 158 -6.84 -1.09 14.35
#